data_AF-A0A7S1VRP6-F1
#
_entry.id   AF-A0A7S1VRP6-F1
#
_cell.length_a   1.000
_cell.length_b   1.000
_cell.length_c   1.000
_cell.angle_alpha   90.00
_cell.angle_beta   90.00
_cell.angle_gamma   90.00
#
_symmetry.space_group_name_H-M   'P 1'
#
loop_
_entity.id
_entity.type
_entity.pdbx_description
1 polymer ?
#
loop_
_entity_poly.entity_id
_entity_poly.type
_entity_poly.pdbx_seq_one_letter_code
_entity_poly.pdbx_strand_id
1 'polypeptide(L)'
;MSSSVIARSLARPLVATALRGRVAARAVCVADMHSITYSGGQATEGQGGYYGSGGARATAGTIEPKEDKKGTLLALAADVQNIDNVMTECHELEASLEKEENAVTSPKAMELRQTMKKLLTSSDFMESLNRLEIKGSPIWGLSSSEREMIVYAREKVNEC
;
A
#
# COMPACT_ATOMS: atom_id res chain seq x y z
N MET A 1 -22.80 -34.41 46.96
CA MET A 1 -22.70 -33.32 47.95
C MET A 1 -21.27 -33.37 48.47
N SER A 2 -20.30 -32.70 47.81
CA SER A 2 -19.84 -31.33 48.12
C SER A 2 -19.61 -31.16 49.62
N SER A 3 -18.43 -30.86 50.17
CA SER A 3 -17.16 -30.36 49.64
C SER A 3 -16.10 -30.61 50.72
N SER A 4 -14.81 -30.81 50.37
CA SER A 4 -13.74 -30.76 51.37
C SER A 4 -12.49 -30.07 50.82
N VAL A 5 -12.23 -28.91 51.42
CA VAL A 5 -10.97 -28.18 51.68
C VAL A 5 -9.68 -28.81 51.14
N ILE A 6 -8.86 -28.04 50.42
CA ILE A 6 -7.39 -27.93 50.65
C ILE A 6 -6.92 -26.56 50.14
N ALA A 7 -6.48 -25.72 51.09
CA ALA A 7 -5.61 -24.58 50.85
C ALA A 7 -4.14 -25.05 50.97
N ARG A 8 -3.30 -24.76 49.97
CA ARG A 8 -1.82 -24.73 50.05
C ARG A 8 -1.36 -23.68 49.02
N SER A 9 -0.90 -22.50 49.45
CA SER A 9 0.49 -22.25 49.86
C SER A 9 1.48 -22.77 48.84
N LEU A 10 2.23 -21.87 48.20
CA LEU A 10 3.69 -21.77 48.32
C LEU A 10 4.20 -20.64 47.43
N ALA A 11 4.62 -19.57 48.08
CA ALA A 11 5.52 -18.58 47.53
C ALA A 11 6.96 -19.14 47.44
N ARG A 12 7.78 -18.45 46.61
CA ARG A 12 9.27 -18.39 46.51
C ARG A 12 9.89 -19.13 45.32
N PRO A 13 11.14 -18.80 44.88
CA PRO A 13 11.98 -17.61 45.12
C PRO A 13 12.61 -16.98 43.84
N LEU A 14 13.25 -15.82 44.05
CA LEU A 14 14.28 -15.16 43.23
C LEU A 14 15.43 -16.07 42.80
N VAL A 15 15.91 -15.95 41.54
CA VAL A 15 17.34 -16.07 41.19
C VAL A 15 17.68 -15.12 40.02
N ALA A 16 18.80 -14.43 40.17
CA ALA A 16 19.36 -13.38 39.33
C ALA A 16 20.28 -13.90 38.20
N THR A 17 20.88 -12.94 37.46
CA THR A 17 22.03 -13.04 36.52
C THR A 17 21.64 -13.49 35.09
N ALA A 18 22.10 -12.88 33.97
CA ALA A 18 23.41 -12.31 33.71
C ALA A 18 23.45 -11.28 32.56
N LEU A 19 24.44 -10.39 32.63
CA LEU A 19 24.99 -9.55 31.55
C LEU A 19 25.40 -10.37 30.32
N ARG A 20 25.21 -9.79 29.12
CA ARG A 20 26.03 -9.88 27.87
C ARG A 20 25.11 -9.54 26.68
N GLY A 21 25.40 -8.65 25.73
CA GLY A 21 26.53 -7.77 25.49
C GLY A 21 26.11 -6.78 24.39
N ARG A 22 26.59 -5.52 24.48
CA ARG A 22 26.47 -4.58 23.37
C ARG A 22 27.54 -4.97 22.35
N VAL A 23 27.13 -5.55 21.23
CA VAL A 23 28.00 -5.62 20.07
C VAL A 23 27.94 -4.25 19.41
N ALA A 24 28.99 -3.46 19.64
CA ALA A 24 29.27 -2.27 18.87
C ALA A 24 29.52 -2.72 17.42
N ALA A 25 28.58 -2.43 16.53
CA ALA A 25 28.83 -2.50 15.10
C ALA A 25 29.85 -1.42 14.76
N ARG A 26 31.12 -1.82 14.65
CA ARG A 26 32.20 -0.99 14.14
C ARG A 26 31.95 -0.84 12.64
N ALA A 27 31.49 0.34 12.23
CA ALA A 27 31.42 0.70 10.83
C ALA A 27 32.82 0.58 10.21
N VAL A 28 32.97 -0.34 9.27
CA VAL A 28 34.14 -0.40 8.39
C VAL A 28 33.90 0.67 7.33
N CYS A 29 34.45 1.87 7.54
CA CYS A 29 34.61 2.83 6.47
C CYS A 29 35.79 2.37 5.59
N VAL A 30 35.48 1.64 4.53
CA VAL A 30 36.41 1.48 3.40
C VAL A 30 36.52 2.85 2.75
N ALA A 31 37.59 3.56 3.09
CA ALA A 31 37.99 4.78 2.40
C ALA A 31 38.60 4.39 1.06
N ASP A 32 37.75 4.11 0.08
CA ASP A 32 38.10 4.27 -1.31
C ASP A 32 37.60 5.64 -1.75
N MET A 33 38.51 6.58 -1.97
CA MET A 33 38.33 7.66 -2.93
C MET A 33 39.68 8.31 -3.21
N HIS A 34 40.17 8.02 -4.41
CA HIS A 34 41.24 8.75 -5.06
C HIS A 34 40.99 10.27 -5.06
N SER A 35 42.10 11.00 -5.01
CA SER A 35 42.26 12.45 -5.00
C SER A 35 41.19 13.25 -5.75
N ILE A 36 40.47 14.11 -5.03
CA ILE A 36 39.98 15.38 -5.58
C ILE A 36 40.75 16.49 -4.87
N THR A 37 41.79 16.98 -5.54
CA THR A 37 42.58 18.13 -5.15
C THR A 37 41.68 19.38 -5.12
N TYR A 38 41.39 19.92 -3.94
CA TYR A 38 40.85 21.28 -3.81
C TYR A 38 41.86 22.13 -3.05
N SER A 39 42.67 22.87 -3.82
CA SER A 39 43.50 23.96 -3.33
C SER A 39 42.58 25.14 -3.02
N GLY A 40 42.33 25.41 -1.74
CA GLY A 40 41.44 26.50 -1.35
C GLY A 40 41.43 26.82 0.14
N GLY A 41 42.42 27.61 0.57
CA GLY A 41 42.28 28.58 1.68
C GLY A 41 42.35 28.04 3.11
N GLN A 42 43.36 28.50 3.86
CA GLN A 42 43.39 28.40 5.32
C GLN A 42 42.16 29.10 5.94
N ALA A 43 41.51 28.47 6.91
CA ALA A 43 40.58 29.18 7.79
C ALA A 43 41.38 30.05 8.76
N THR A 44 41.54 31.33 8.44
CA THR A 44 42.11 32.35 9.32
C THR A 44 41.19 32.60 10.53
N GLU A 45 41.79 32.78 11.71
CA GLU A 45 41.12 33.10 12.96
C GLU A 45 40.21 34.33 12.81
N GLY A 46 38.91 34.07 12.91
CA GLY A 46 37.84 35.01 12.58
C GLY A 46 36.58 34.23 12.22
N GLN A 47 36.29 33.20 13.02
CA GLN A 47 35.25 32.18 12.84
C GLN A 47 33.85 32.81 12.96
N GLY A 48 33.50 33.65 11.99
CA GLY A 48 32.16 34.12 11.73
C GLY A 48 31.34 33.02 11.07
N GLY A 49 30.12 32.84 11.57
CA GLY A 49 29.05 32.19 10.83
C GLY A 49 28.73 30.75 11.22
N TYR A 50 28.49 30.48 12.50
CA TYR A 50 27.69 29.33 12.92
C TYR A 50 26.21 29.57 12.58
N TYR A 51 25.87 29.57 11.28
CA TYR A 51 24.49 29.42 10.80
C TYR A 51 24.24 27.93 10.57
N GLY A 52 24.17 27.14 11.64
CA GLY A 52 24.18 25.68 11.49
C GLY A 52 23.38 24.85 12.49
N SER A 53 22.98 25.37 13.65
CA SER A 53 22.10 24.61 14.55
C SER A 53 20.91 25.42 15.02
N GLY A 54 19.73 24.96 14.66
CA GLY A 54 18.47 25.57 15.06
C GLY A 54 17.32 25.27 14.12
N GLY A 55 17.55 24.57 13.00
CA GLY A 55 16.50 24.05 12.13
C GLY A 55 15.82 22.81 12.70
N ALA A 56 15.29 22.88 13.92
CA ALA A 56 14.17 22.00 14.27
C ALA A 56 13.05 22.35 13.29
N ARG A 57 12.78 21.46 12.34
CA ARG A 57 11.65 21.62 11.41
C ARG A 57 10.35 21.45 12.18
N ALA A 58 10.00 22.44 13.00
CA ALA A 58 8.63 22.69 13.38
C ALA A 58 7.93 23.13 12.10
N THR A 59 7.25 22.20 11.44
CA THR A 59 6.20 22.55 10.48
C THR A 59 5.02 23.07 11.29
N ALA A 60 5.15 24.30 11.80
CA ALA A 60 4.03 25.13 12.22
C ALA A 60 3.32 25.65 10.95
N GLY A 61 2.77 24.71 10.19
CA GLY A 61 1.64 25.00 9.31
C GLY A 61 0.46 24.34 10.00
N THR A 62 -0.58 25.11 10.28
CA THR A 62 -1.87 24.62 10.74
C THR A 62 -2.36 23.52 9.81
N ILE A 63 -2.04 22.26 10.16
CA ILE A 63 -2.70 21.08 9.63
C ILE A 63 -3.98 21.00 10.45
N GLU A 64 -4.98 21.79 10.04
CA GLU A 64 -6.34 21.26 10.06
C GLU A 64 -6.23 19.81 9.59
N PRO A 65 -6.69 18.80 10.34
CA PRO A 65 -6.70 17.43 9.85
C PRO A 65 -7.71 17.34 8.70
N LYS A 66 -7.31 17.83 7.52
CA LYS A 66 -7.87 17.40 6.25
C LYS A 66 -7.33 16.00 6.04
N GLU A 67 -8.01 15.04 6.66
CA GLU A 67 -8.04 13.61 6.37
C GLU A 67 -6.96 13.14 5.37
N ASP A 68 -5.89 12.55 5.92
CA ASP A 68 -5.21 11.37 5.39
C ASP A 68 -4.98 11.23 3.87
N LYS A 69 -4.56 12.29 3.17
CA LYS A 69 -4.20 12.20 1.74
C LYS A 69 -3.06 11.22 1.41
N LYS A 70 -2.31 10.74 2.41
CA LYS A 70 -1.26 9.74 2.21
C LYS A 70 -1.82 8.32 2.10
N GLY A 71 -2.91 8.02 2.81
CA GLY A 71 -3.60 6.73 2.69
C GLY A 71 -4.30 6.60 1.34
N THR A 72 -4.73 7.71 0.75
CA THR A 72 -5.33 7.77 -0.59
C THR A 72 -4.38 7.37 -1.72
N LEU A 73 -3.05 7.45 -1.52
CA LEU A 73 -2.06 7.13 -2.56
C LEU A 73 -1.55 5.68 -2.49
N LEU A 74 -2.02 4.91 -1.52
CA LEU A 74 -1.71 3.49 -1.37
C LEU A 74 -2.88 2.66 -1.88
N ALA A 75 -2.59 1.55 -2.54
CA ALA A 75 -3.62 0.61 -2.94
C ALA A 75 -4.26 -0.02 -1.70
N LEU A 76 -5.56 0.24 -1.52
CA LEU A 76 -6.34 -0.48 -0.55
C LEU A 76 -6.58 -1.88 -1.10
N ALA A 77 -6.20 -2.90 -0.34
CA ALA A 77 -6.42 -4.30 -0.72
C ALA A 77 -7.89 -4.61 -1.01
N ALA A 78 -8.81 -3.93 -0.31
CA ALA A 78 -10.25 -4.05 -0.55
C ALA A 78 -10.67 -3.60 -1.96
N ASP A 79 -10.04 -2.56 -2.50
CA ASP A 79 -10.37 -2.06 -3.85
C ASP A 79 -9.89 -3.02 -4.94
N VAL A 80 -8.70 -3.60 -4.75
CA VAL A 80 -8.16 -4.59 -5.67
C VAL A 80 -9.03 -5.85 -5.68
N GLN A 81 -9.45 -6.32 -4.50
CA GLN A 81 -10.38 -7.45 -4.39
C GLN A 81 -11.73 -7.17 -5.03
N ASN A 82 -12.26 -5.95 -4.89
CA ASN A 82 -13.51 -5.56 -5.53
C ASN A 82 -13.40 -5.65 -7.07
N ILE A 83 -12.33 -5.09 -7.64
CA ILE A 83 -12.09 -5.17 -9.08
C ILE A 83 -11.91 -6.62 -9.53
N ASP A 84 -11.15 -7.43 -8.80
CA ASP A 84 -10.92 -8.84 -9.12
C ASP A 84 -12.23 -9.63 -9.13
N ASN A 85 -13.09 -9.43 -8.13
CA ASN A 85 -14.42 -10.05 -8.07
C ASN A 85 -15.30 -9.63 -9.25
N VAL A 86 -15.38 -8.33 -9.57
CA VAL A 86 -16.20 -7.86 -10.70
C VAL A 86 -15.66 -8.38 -12.03
N MET A 87 -14.35 -8.43 -12.22
CA MET A 87 -13.74 -8.93 -13.45
C MET A 87 -13.89 -10.44 -13.60
N THR A 88 -13.77 -11.21 -12.52
CA THR A 88 -14.05 -12.66 -12.53
C THR A 88 -15.53 -12.94 -12.86
N GLU A 89 -16.46 -12.20 -12.25
CA GLU A 89 -17.90 -12.27 -12.59
C GLU A 89 -18.15 -11.92 -14.07
N CYS A 90 -17.48 -10.89 -14.60
CA CYS A 90 -17.59 -10.54 -16.02
C CYS A 90 -17.09 -11.67 -16.93
N HIS A 91 -15.97 -12.31 -16.61
CA HIS A 91 -15.45 -13.45 -17.37
C HIS A 91 -16.38 -14.67 -17.32
N GLU A 92 -17.04 -14.92 -16.20
CA GLU A 92 -18.04 -15.99 -16.09
C GLU A 92 -19.28 -15.72 -16.95
N LEU A 93 -19.72 -14.45 -17.00
CA LEU A 93 -20.82 -14.01 -17.86
C LEU A 93 -20.44 -14.09 -19.35
N GLU A 94 -19.23 -13.68 -19.72
CA GLU A 94 -18.69 -13.82 -21.09
C GLU A 94 -18.64 -15.30 -21.50
N ALA A 95 -18.11 -16.19 -20.65
CA ALA A 95 -18.05 -17.63 -20.92
C ALA A 95 -19.44 -18.29 -21.04
N SER A 96 -20.44 -17.76 -20.32
CA SER A 96 -21.83 -18.22 -20.42
C SER A 96 -22.51 -17.72 -21.70
N LEU A 97 -22.14 -16.52 -22.16
CA LEU A 97 -22.60 -15.96 -23.42
C LEU A 97 -22.02 -16.73 -24.62
N GLU A 98 -20.74 -17.10 -24.57
CA GLU A 98 -20.11 -17.93 -25.61
C GLU A 98 -20.78 -19.30 -25.77
N LYS A 99 -21.25 -19.90 -24.67
CA LYS A 99 -22.00 -21.17 -24.70
C LYS A 99 -23.40 -21.02 -25.32
N GLU A 100 -24.01 -19.84 -25.22
CA GLU A 100 -25.28 -19.54 -25.89
C GLU A 100 -25.00 -19.00 -27.31
N GLU A 101 -24.67 -19.89 -28.25
CA GLU A 101 -24.29 -19.62 -29.66
C GLU A 101 -25.38 -18.91 -30.51
N ASN A 102 -26.52 -18.50 -29.93
CA ASN A 102 -27.53 -17.67 -30.58
C ASN A 102 -27.37 -16.19 -30.19
N ALA A 103 -26.20 -15.63 -30.51
CA ALA A 103 -25.62 -14.40 -29.98
C ALA A 103 -26.36 -13.06 -30.28
N VAL A 104 -27.50 -13.08 -30.96
CA VAL A 104 -28.26 -11.87 -31.33
C VAL A 104 -29.75 -11.96 -30.97
N THR A 105 -30.32 -13.17 -30.84
CA THR A 105 -31.79 -13.34 -30.75
C THR A 105 -32.24 -14.04 -29.47
N SER A 106 -31.33 -14.59 -28.66
CA SER A 106 -31.69 -15.17 -27.37
C SER A 106 -31.99 -14.06 -26.34
N PRO A 107 -33.18 -14.03 -25.72
CA PRO A 107 -33.49 -13.05 -24.67
C PRO A 107 -32.53 -13.19 -23.48
N LYS A 108 -32.05 -14.42 -23.21
CA LYS A 108 -31.07 -14.70 -22.17
C LYS A 108 -29.71 -14.07 -22.46
N ALA A 109 -29.21 -14.18 -23.70
CA ALA A 109 -27.96 -13.53 -24.10
C ALA A 109 -28.03 -11.99 -23.98
N MET A 110 -29.20 -11.40 -24.26
CA MET A 110 -29.42 -9.97 -24.07
C MET A 110 -29.43 -9.57 -22.58
N GLU A 111 -30.08 -10.35 -21.72
CA GLU A 111 -30.06 -10.14 -20.27
C GLU A 111 -28.63 -10.23 -19.72
N LEU A 112 -27.84 -11.22 -20.15
CA LEU A 112 -26.45 -11.40 -19.73
C LEU A 112 -25.55 -10.22 -20.12
N ARG A 113 -25.72 -9.67 -21.34
CA ARG A 113 -24.99 -8.45 -21.75
C ARG A 113 -25.39 -7.25 -20.91
N GLN A 114 -26.66 -7.12 -20.56
CA GLN A 114 -27.13 -6.02 -19.72
C GLN A 114 -26.60 -6.15 -18.29
N THR A 115 -26.56 -7.36 -17.72
CA THR A 115 -25.98 -7.58 -16.38
C THR A 115 -24.49 -7.27 -16.39
N MET A 116 -23.74 -7.71 -17.40
CA MET A 116 -22.32 -7.39 -17.54
C MET A 116 -22.08 -5.87 -17.59
N LYS A 117 -22.84 -5.14 -18.42
CA LYS A 117 -22.73 -3.67 -18.46
C LYS A 117 -23.10 -3.02 -17.12
N LYS A 118 -24.09 -3.53 -16.40
CA LYS A 118 -24.47 -3.04 -15.07
C LYS A 118 -23.34 -3.23 -14.05
N LEU A 119 -22.64 -4.37 -14.09
CA LEU A 119 -21.50 -4.63 -13.21
C LEU A 119 -20.35 -3.66 -13.51
N LEU A 120 -20.00 -3.48 -14.80
CA LEU A 120 -18.92 -2.57 -15.23
C LEU A 120 -19.23 -1.08 -15.01
N THR A 121 -20.51 -0.70 -14.95
CA THR A 121 -20.96 0.69 -14.70
C THR A 121 -21.39 0.93 -13.26
N SER A 122 -21.23 -0.06 -12.38
CA SER A 122 -21.58 0.09 -10.96
C SER A 122 -20.74 1.18 -10.30
N SER A 123 -21.38 1.98 -9.43
CA SER A 123 -20.73 3.11 -8.75
C SER A 123 -19.53 2.66 -7.95
N ASP A 124 -19.66 1.54 -7.25
CA ASP A 124 -18.64 1.03 -6.32
C ASP A 124 -17.38 0.58 -7.09
N PHE A 125 -17.57 -0.08 -8.23
CA PHE A 125 -16.48 -0.47 -9.12
C PHE A 125 -15.78 0.74 -9.73
N MET A 126 -16.54 1.72 -10.23
CA MET A 126 -15.99 2.96 -10.80
C MET A 126 -15.24 3.78 -9.75
N GLU A 127 -15.72 3.81 -8.51
CA GLU A 127 -15.03 4.44 -7.39
C GLU A 127 -13.74 3.71 -7.04
N SER A 128 -13.74 2.38 -6.96
CA SER A 128 -12.52 1.57 -6.76
C SER A 128 -11.50 1.82 -7.90
N LEU A 129 -11.94 1.88 -9.15
CA LEU A 129 -11.08 2.22 -10.29
C LEU A 129 -10.49 3.63 -10.17
N ASN A 130 -11.31 4.64 -9.86
CA ASN A 130 -10.84 6.02 -9.71
C ASN A 130 -9.90 6.23 -8.52
N ARG A 131 -9.99 5.38 -7.47
CA ARG A 131 -9.02 5.37 -6.36
C ARG A 131 -7.70 4.73 -6.78
N LEU A 132 -7.76 3.63 -7.52
CA LEU A 132 -6.58 2.86 -7.97
C LEU A 132 -5.88 3.46 -9.20
N GLU A 133 -6.51 4.40 -9.89
CA GLU A 133 -5.98 5.07 -11.07
C GLU A 133 -5.87 6.60 -10.86
N ILE A 134 -4.66 7.14 -11.02
CA ILE A 134 -4.43 8.58 -10.97
C ILE A 134 -3.85 9.02 -12.31
N LYS A 135 -4.63 9.83 -13.07
CA LYS A 135 -4.23 10.40 -14.37
C LYS A 135 -3.82 9.37 -15.43
N GLY A 136 -4.55 8.25 -15.56
CA GLY A 136 -4.21 7.23 -16.55
C GLY A 136 -3.07 6.30 -16.13
N SER A 137 -2.61 6.38 -14.89
CA SER A 137 -1.56 5.51 -14.35
C SER A 137 -2.05 4.81 -13.09
N PRO A 138 -1.80 3.49 -12.95
CA PRO A 138 -2.12 2.79 -11.72
C PRO A 138 -1.24 3.31 -10.58
N ILE A 139 -1.81 3.36 -9.38
CA ILE A 139 -1.10 3.82 -8.19
C ILE A 139 0.07 2.89 -7.80
N TRP A 140 0.95 3.40 -6.95
CA TRP A 140 2.08 2.64 -6.43
C TRP A 140 1.64 1.60 -5.40
N GLY A 141 2.35 0.47 -5.36
CA GLY A 141 2.08 -0.62 -4.41
C GLY A 141 1.31 -1.81 -4.99
N LEU A 142 0.95 -1.76 -6.27
CA LEU A 142 0.36 -2.89 -6.99
C LEU A 142 1.44 -3.80 -7.60
N SER A 143 1.18 -5.09 -7.61
CA SER A 143 1.96 -6.06 -8.39
C SER A 143 1.83 -5.77 -9.90
N SER A 144 2.69 -6.38 -10.72
CA SER A 144 2.60 -6.21 -12.17
C SER A 144 1.27 -6.75 -12.72
N SER A 145 0.84 -7.91 -12.23
CA SER A 145 -0.42 -8.55 -12.64
C SER A 145 -1.65 -7.72 -12.28
N GLU A 146 -1.71 -7.15 -11.07
CA GLU A 146 -2.82 -6.27 -10.67
C GLU A 146 -2.85 -4.97 -11.50
N ARG A 147 -1.69 -4.45 -11.89
CA ARG A 147 -1.62 -3.27 -12.77
C ARG A 147 -2.18 -3.55 -14.16
N GLU A 148 -1.83 -4.71 -14.74
CA GLU A 148 -2.37 -5.15 -16.02
C GLU A 148 -3.90 -5.32 -15.94
N MET A 149 -4.40 -5.91 -14.84
CA MET A 149 -5.83 -6.06 -14.59
C MET A 149 -6.57 -4.71 -14.55
N ILE A 150 -6.02 -3.69 -13.87
CA ILE A 150 -6.65 -2.36 -13.79
C ILE A 150 -6.66 -1.67 -15.15
N VAL A 151 -5.57 -1.77 -15.92
CA VAL A 151 -5.51 -1.22 -17.28
C VAL A 151 -6.54 -1.90 -18.19
N TYR A 152 -6.62 -3.23 -18.13
CA TYR A 152 -7.59 -4.01 -18.88
C TYR A 152 -9.04 -3.70 -18.48
N ALA A 153 -9.32 -3.59 -17.18
CA ALA A 153 -10.64 -3.18 -16.69
C ALA A 153 -11.05 -1.80 -17.23
N ARG A 154 -10.10 -0.86 -17.33
CA ARG A 154 -10.37 0.48 -17.88
C ARG A 154 -10.67 0.45 -19.38
N GLU A 155 -9.93 -0.35 -20.13
CA GLU A 155 -10.19 -0.58 -21.55
C GLU A 155 -11.60 -1.15 -21.75
N LYS A 156 -11.97 -2.19 -20.98
CA LYS A 156 -13.30 -2.81 -21.02
C LYS A 156 -14.45 -1.85 -20.68
N VAL A 157 -14.26 -0.95 -19.72
CA VAL A 157 -15.26 0.08 -19.39
C VAL A 157 -15.41 1.07 -20.55
N ASN A 158 -14.32 1.44 -21.22
CA ASN A 158 -14.36 2.36 -22.36
C ASN A 158 -14.96 1.72 -23.62
N GLU A 159 -14.89 0.40 -23.76
CA GLU A 159 -15.51 -0.36 -24.86
C GLU A 159 -17.03 -0.52 -24.72
N CYS A 160 -17.58 -0.37 -23.51
CA CYS A 160 -19.00 -0.62 -23.20
C CYS A 160 -19.96 0.49 -23.63
#